data_AF-A0A352N1I9-F1
#
_entry.id   AF-A0A352N1I9-F1
#
_cell.length_a   1.000
_cell.length_b   1.000
_cell.length_c   1.000
_cell.angle_alpha   90.00
_cell.angle_beta   90.00
_cell.angle_gamma   90.00
#
_symmetry.space_group_name_H-M   'P 1'
#
loop_
_entity.id
_entity.type
_entity.pdbx_description
1 polymer ?
#
loop_
_entity_poly.entity_id
_entity_poly.type
_entity_poly.pdbx_seq_one_letter_code
_entity_poly.pdbx_strand_id
1 'polypeptide(L)'
;MKTIVMYIPNRIADILDIATFDAGVGPTFGAEVRVTRWFQLGGMAGDRYFIGKNYARQVGGGYEGGWNYEIFCCSSEKRYVDDTFGTTKEYLTKEKPLGFTSLKDNITTFTYEKNIRDFWEIGARAGWLVSCGAAVHPVEIADVIAGFFFLDIMGDDYGMDAPAPAKDAKK
;
A
#
# COMPACT_ATOMS: atom_id res chain seq x y z
N MET A 1 18.06 -20.36 15.66
CA MET A 1 17.49 -21.43 14.81
C MET A 1 16.21 -21.03 14.09
N LYS A 2 15.31 -20.20 14.66
CA LYS A 2 14.07 -19.77 13.99
C LYS A 2 14.31 -19.08 12.64
N THR A 3 15.32 -18.20 12.54
CA THR A 3 15.64 -17.42 11.33
C THR A 3 15.98 -18.27 10.10
N ILE A 4 16.67 -19.41 10.27
CA ILE A 4 17.03 -20.29 9.13
C ILE A 4 15.80 -21.05 8.61
N VAL A 5 14.87 -21.41 9.51
CA VAL A 5 13.64 -22.11 9.14
C VAL A 5 12.67 -21.18 8.40
N MET A 6 12.64 -19.89 8.77
CA MET A 6 11.77 -18.89 8.16
C MET A 6 12.30 -18.33 6.83
N TYR A 7 13.53 -18.66 6.43
CA TYR A 7 14.12 -18.16 5.19
C TYR A 7 13.25 -18.44 3.96
N ILE A 8 12.86 -19.70 3.74
CA ILE A 8 12.04 -20.09 2.58
C ILE A 8 10.62 -19.47 2.67
N PRO A 9 9.89 -19.57 3.80
CA PRO A 9 8.61 -18.90 3.97
C PRO A 9 8.64 -17.39 3.70
N ASN A 10 9.68 -16.68 4.17
CA ASN A 10 9.82 -15.25 3.95
C ASN A 10 10.00 -14.93 2.47
N ARG A 11 10.88 -15.65 1.76
CA ARG A 11 11.05 -15.43 0.31
C ARG A 11 9.75 -15.66 -0.47
N ILE A 12 8.93 -16.63 -0.06
CA ILE A 12 7.61 -16.85 -0.69
C ILE A 12 6.67 -15.69 -0.38
N ALA A 13 6.63 -15.21 0.86
CA ALA A 13 5.81 -14.07 1.24
C ALA A 13 6.16 -12.83 0.41
N ASP A 14 7.45 -12.52 0.28
CA ASP A 14 7.91 -11.33 -0.42
C ASP A 14 7.66 -11.42 -1.93
N ILE A 15 7.80 -12.61 -2.52
CA ILE A 15 7.40 -12.86 -3.92
C ILE A 15 5.91 -12.61 -4.12
N LEU A 16 5.06 -13.03 -3.18
CA LEU A 16 3.64 -12.75 -3.25
C LEU A 16 3.41 -11.24 -3.16
N ASP A 17 4.10 -10.53 -2.27
CA ASP A 17 3.97 -9.08 -2.05
C ASP A 17 4.33 -8.19 -3.24
N ILE A 18 5.08 -8.70 -4.23
CA ILE A 18 5.39 -7.99 -5.48
C ILE A 18 4.14 -7.48 -6.20
N ALA A 19 3.06 -8.26 -6.23
CA ALA A 19 1.87 -7.93 -7.01
C ALA A 19 0.64 -7.76 -6.13
N THR A 20 -0.15 -6.74 -6.43
CA THR A 20 -1.45 -6.50 -5.81
C THR A 20 -2.55 -6.55 -6.85
N PHE A 21 -3.70 -7.01 -6.40
CA PHE A 21 -4.89 -7.12 -7.23
C PHE A 21 -6.11 -7.02 -6.33
N ASP A 22 -7.06 -6.20 -6.76
CA ASP A 22 -8.30 -5.98 -6.04
C ASP A 22 -9.47 -5.89 -7.00
N ALA A 23 -10.63 -6.32 -6.51
CA ALA A 23 -11.90 -6.19 -7.19
C ALA A 23 -12.92 -5.65 -6.18
N GLY A 24 -13.83 -4.80 -6.64
CA GLY A 24 -14.83 -4.21 -5.76
C GLY A 24 -16.11 -3.84 -6.48
N VAL A 25 -17.17 -3.65 -5.70
CA VAL A 25 -18.51 -3.30 -6.17
C VAL A 25 -19.02 -2.11 -5.34
N GLY A 26 -19.56 -1.13 -6.03
CA GLY A 26 -20.14 0.06 -5.42
C GLY A 26 -20.16 1.24 -6.38
N PRO A 27 -20.81 2.36 -6.01
CA PRO A 27 -20.84 3.57 -6.81
C PRO A 27 -19.48 4.30 -6.77
N THR A 28 -18.48 3.75 -7.45
CA THR A 28 -17.23 4.46 -7.75
C THR A 28 -17.24 4.93 -9.20
N PHE A 29 -16.41 5.89 -9.57
CA PHE A 29 -16.23 6.31 -10.95
C PHE A 29 -14.82 6.87 -11.13
N GLY A 30 -14.11 6.37 -12.13
CA GLY A 30 -12.84 6.92 -12.53
C GLY A 30 -11.88 5.88 -13.08
N ALA A 31 -10.70 6.38 -13.43
CA ALA A 31 -9.58 5.56 -13.84
C ALA A 31 -8.29 6.30 -13.48
N GLU A 32 -7.29 5.55 -13.04
CA GLU A 32 -5.97 6.05 -12.71
C GLU A 32 -4.90 5.08 -13.21
N VAL A 33 -3.78 5.64 -13.66
CA VAL A 33 -2.55 4.91 -13.94
C VAL A 33 -1.43 5.58 -13.16
N ARG A 34 -0.63 4.78 -12.48
CA ARG A 34 0.46 5.21 -11.61
C ARG A 34 1.74 4.49 -12.04
N VAL A 35 2.82 5.24 -12.24
CA VAL A 35 4.18 4.69 -12.41
C VAL A 35 4.99 4.90 -11.13
N THR A 36 4.65 5.95 -10.37
CA THR A 36 5.00 6.18 -8.96
C THR A 36 4.02 7.23 -8.45
N ARG A 37 4.05 7.55 -7.16
CA ARG A 37 3.32 8.70 -6.61
C ARG A 37 3.76 10.07 -7.15
N TRP A 38 4.92 10.17 -7.83
CA TRP A 38 5.29 11.38 -8.56
C TRP A 38 4.70 11.43 -9.98
N PHE A 39 4.26 10.30 -10.49
CA PHE A 39 3.78 10.17 -11.85
C PHE A 39 2.51 9.33 -11.86
N GLN A 40 1.42 9.96 -11.46
CA GLN A 40 0.07 9.44 -11.60
C GLN A 40 -0.72 10.29 -12.59
N LEU A 41 -1.58 9.65 -13.36
CA LEU A 41 -2.55 10.33 -14.20
C LEU A 41 -3.95 9.74 -13.94
N GLY A 42 -4.89 10.61 -13.62
CA GLY A 42 -6.29 10.27 -13.47
C GLY A 42 -6.79 10.43 -12.04
N GLY A 43 -7.87 9.74 -11.72
CA GLY A 43 -8.50 9.86 -10.43
C GLY A 43 -9.73 8.97 -10.32
N MET A 44 -10.13 8.73 -9.08
CA MET A 44 -11.33 7.98 -8.73
C MET A 44 -12.14 8.78 -7.72
N ALA A 45 -13.47 8.64 -7.74
CA ALA A 45 -14.35 9.17 -6.72
C ALA A 45 -15.47 8.18 -6.42
N GLY A 46 -15.94 8.15 -5.17
CA GLY A 46 -17.09 7.38 -4.74
C GLY A 46 -16.74 6.31 -3.72
N ASP A 47 -17.65 5.35 -3.57
CA ASP A 47 -17.65 4.38 -2.49
C ASP A 47 -17.74 2.96 -3.05
N ARG A 48 -17.05 2.01 -2.41
CA ARG A 48 -17.08 0.60 -2.81
C ARG A 48 -16.79 -0.35 -1.65
N TYR A 49 -17.33 -1.56 -1.75
CA TYR A 49 -16.79 -2.71 -1.03
C TYR A 49 -15.78 -3.43 -1.92
N PHE A 50 -14.63 -3.80 -1.36
CA PHE A 50 -13.58 -4.46 -2.13
C PHE A 50 -13.07 -5.72 -1.45
N ILE A 51 -12.50 -6.60 -2.25
CA ILE A 51 -11.71 -7.76 -1.84
C ILE A 51 -10.45 -7.81 -2.69
N GLY A 52 -9.32 -8.16 -2.09
CA GLY A 52 -8.07 -8.21 -2.81
C GLY A 52 -6.89 -8.65 -1.97
N LYS A 53 -5.77 -8.77 -2.68
CA LYS A 53 -4.44 -8.82 -2.12
C LYS A 53 -3.83 -7.43 -2.30
N ASN A 54 -3.55 -6.77 -1.18
CA ASN A 54 -2.96 -5.45 -1.10
C ASN A 54 -1.50 -5.51 -0.61
N TYR A 55 -0.86 -4.34 -0.61
CA TYR A 55 0.54 -4.16 -0.24
C TYR A 55 0.81 -4.53 1.22
N ALA A 56 2.04 -4.94 1.53
CA ALA A 56 2.49 -5.32 2.88
C ALA A 56 1.63 -6.43 3.53
N ARG A 57 1.49 -7.58 2.84
CA ARG A 57 0.83 -8.81 3.35
C ARG A 57 -0.64 -8.65 3.74
N GLN A 58 -1.31 -7.66 3.16
CA GLN A 58 -2.72 -7.42 3.36
C GLN A 58 -3.55 -8.29 2.42
N VAL A 59 -4.35 -9.20 2.96
CA VAL A 59 -5.24 -10.08 2.22
C VAL A 59 -6.60 -10.03 2.90
N GLY A 60 -7.63 -9.68 2.14
CA GLY A 60 -8.98 -9.52 2.67
C GLY A 60 -9.73 -8.47 1.90
N GLY A 61 -10.47 -7.63 2.61
CA GLY A 61 -11.28 -6.60 2.01
C GLY A 61 -11.83 -5.64 3.04
N GLY A 62 -12.72 -4.77 2.60
CA GLY A 62 -13.37 -3.79 3.44
C GLY A 62 -14.20 -2.83 2.62
N TYR A 63 -14.61 -1.74 3.25
CA TYR A 63 -15.21 -0.61 2.59
C TYR A 63 -14.15 0.46 2.31
N GLU A 64 -14.24 1.06 1.14
CA GLU A 64 -13.37 2.15 0.72
C GLU A 64 -14.23 3.29 0.19
N GLY A 65 -13.99 4.49 0.69
CA GLY A 65 -14.68 5.69 0.25
C GLY A 65 -13.76 6.89 0.06
N GLY A 66 -14.21 7.82 -0.77
CA GLY A 66 -13.56 9.12 -0.95
C GLY A 66 -13.24 9.45 -2.41
N TRP A 67 -12.21 10.27 -2.60
CA TRP A 67 -11.78 10.72 -3.92
C TRP A 67 -10.28 10.96 -3.97
N ASN A 68 -9.72 10.82 -5.17
CA ASN A 68 -8.37 11.24 -5.47
C ASN A 68 -8.29 11.75 -6.91
N TYR A 69 -7.53 12.82 -7.11
CA TYR A 69 -7.21 13.36 -8.42
C TYR A 69 -5.72 13.70 -8.46
N GLU A 70 -5.03 13.13 -9.44
CA GLU A 70 -3.59 13.29 -9.57
C GLU A 70 -3.21 13.53 -11.03
N ILE A 71 -2.38 14.55 -11.24
CA ILE A 71 -1.75 14.87 -12.50
C ILE A 71 -0.27 15.05 -12.24
N PHE A 72 0.51 14.05 -12.62
CA PHE A 72 1.94 13.93 -12.36
C PHE A 72 2.24 14.09 -10.86
N CYS A 73 3.02 15.12 -10.51
CA CYS A 73 3.42 15.40 -9.14
C CYS A 73 2.40 16.25 -8.39
N CYS A 74 1.30 16.68 -9.02
CA CYS A 74 0.25 17.46 -8.39
C CYS A 74 -0.90 16.53 -7.98
N SER A 75 -1.15 16.41 -6.68
CA SER A 75 -2.15 15.50 -6.13
C SER A 75 -3.05 16.18 -5.13
N SER A 76 -4.30 15.70 -5.08
CA SER A 76 -5.27 16.02 -4.04
C SER A 76 -6.08 14.76 -3.76
N GLU A 77 -6.15 14.37 -2.50
CA GLU A 77 -6.79 13.12 -2.09
C GLU A 77 -7.50 13.26 -0.74
N LYS A 78 -8.61 12.52 -0.60
CA LYS A 78 -9.28 12.26 0.66
C LYS A 78 -9.88 10.87 0.55
N ARG A 79 -9.34 9.92 1.31
CA ARG A 79 -9.71 8.52 1.20
C ARG A 79 -9.70 7.86 2.56
N TYR A 80 -10.59 6.90 2.75
CA TYR A 80 -10.64 6.07 3.94
C TYR A 80 -10.94 4.63 3.57
N VAL A 81 -10.46 3.74 4.42
CA VAL A 81 -10.77 2.32 4.42
C VAL A 81 -11.18 1.92 5.83
N ASP A 82 -12.39 1.37 5.95
CA ASP A 82 -13.02 0.90 7.18
C ASP A 82 -13.75 -0.43 6.93
N ASP A 83 -14.44 -0.94 7.96
CA ASP A 83 -15.17 -2.22 7.93
C ASP A 83 -14.32 -3.37 7.36
N THR A 84 -13.04 -3.43 7.73
CA THR A 84 -12.09 -4.37 7.13
C THR A 84 -12.21 -5.78 7.70
N PHE A 85 -11.82 -6.76 6.88
CA PHE A 85 -11.68 -8.15 7.29
C PHE A 85 -10.37 -8.77 6.77
N GLY A 86 -9.97 -9.90 7.34
CA GLY A 86 -8.71 -10.56 7.03
C GLY A 86 -7.54 -9.83 7.67
N THR A 87 -6.47 -9.56 6.91
CA THR A 87 -5.30 -8.79 7.36
C THR A 87 -5.29 -7.35 6.82
N THR A 88 -6.39 -6.91 6.20
CA THR A 88 -6.51 -5.55 5.64
C THR A 88 -6.63 -4.53 6.76
N LYS A 89 -5.83 -3.47 6.68
CA LYS A 89 -5.73 -2.44 7.71
C LYS A 89 -6.66 -1.27 7.41
N GLU A 90 -7.31 -0.77 8.45
CA GLU A 90 -8.06 0.47 8.39
C GLU A 90 -7.11 1.67 8.30
N TYR A 91 -7.44 2.64 7.46
CA TYR A 91 -6.67 3.87 7.36
C TYR A 91 -7.51 5.05 6.89
N LEU A 92 -7.10 6.24 7.32
CA LEU A 92 -7.69 7.51 6.90
C LEU A 92 -6.59 8.42 6.36
N THR A 93 -6.70 8.76 5.08
CA THR A 93 -5.90 9.82 4.48
C THR A 93 -6.64 11.14 4.66
N LYS A 94 -6.09 12.02 5.50
CA LYS A 94 -6.63 13.38 5.66
C LYS A 94 -6.65 14.09 4.32
N GLU A 95 -7.64 14.96 4.18
CA GLU A 95 -7.81 15.78 3.00
C GLU A 95 -6.53 16.55 2.68
N LYS A 96 -5.91 16.15 1.57
CA LYS A 96 -4.71 16.78 1.02
C LYS A 96 -5.16 17.87 0.05
N PRO A 97 -4.95 19.17 0.36
CA PRO A 97 -5.20 20.23 -0.61
C PRO A 97 -4.27 20.04 -1.82
N LEU A 98 -4.70 20.56 -2.98
CA LEU A 98 -3.93 20.45 -4.22
C LEU A 98 -2.48 20.93 -3.99
N GLY A 99 -1.53 20.03 -4.20
CA GLY A 99 -0.13 20.32 -3.95
C GLY A 99 0.80 19.25 -4.47
N PHE A 100 2.10 19.51 -4.34
CA PHE A 100 3.11 18.57 -4.80
C PHE A 100 3.16 17.31 -3.94
N THR A 101 3.31 16.15 -4.58
CA THR A 101 3.52 14.88 -3.91
C THR A 101 4.91 14.80 -3.30
N SER A 102 4.96 14.56 -2.00
CA SER A 102 6.19 14.37 -1.24
C SER A 102 6.34 12.91 -0.81
N LEU A 103 7.58 12.43 -0.68
CA LEU A 103 7.88 11.15 -0.04
C LEU A 103 7.31 11.06 1.38
N LYS A 104 7.22 12.21 2.07
CA LYS A 104 6.63 12.31 3.40
C LYS A 104 5.11 12.14 3.40
N ASP A 105 4.45 12.28 2.25
CA ASP A 105 3.00 12.06 2.16
C ASP A 105 2.64 10.58 2.31
N ASN A 106 3.60 9.69 2.07
CA ASN A 106 3.45 8.27 2.40
C ASN A 106 3.45 8.01 3.92
N ILE A 107 3.81 9.01 4.73
CA ILE A 107 3.88 8.99 6.21
C ILE A 107 2.71 9.77 6.84
N THR A 108 2.01 10.63 6.09
CA THR A 108 0.94 11.52 6.62
C THR A 108 -0.47 10.92 6.56
N THR A 109 -0.63 9.69 6.07
CA THR A 109 -1.85 8.92 6.36
C THR A 109 -1.87 8.71 7.87
N PHE A 110 -2.95 9.08 8.55
CA PHE A 110 -3.08 8.89 10.00
C PHE A 110 -3.26 7.40 10.25
N THR A 111 -2.16 6.67 10.16
CA THR A 111 -2.10 5.29 10.57
C THR A 111 -0.92 5.17 11.49
N TYR A 112 -1.21 4.65 12.67
CA TYR A 112 -0.22 4.30 13.68
C TYR A 112 0.75 3.20 13.20
N GLU A 113 0.62 2.75 11.94
CA GLU A 113 1.39 1.69 11.32
C GLU A 113 2.08 2.17 10.03
N LYS A 114 3.40 1.99 9.99
CA LYS A 114 4.22 2.14 8.79
C LYS A 114 3.78 1.10 7.73
N ASN A 115 3.97 1.41 6.45
CA ASN A 115 3.86 0.48 5.31
C ASN A 115 2.44 0.08 4.83
N ILE A 116 1.46 0.99 4.81
CA ILE A 116 0.12 0.67 4.25
C ILE A 116 0.04 0.94 2.75
N ARG A 117 0.83 1.90 2.25
CA ARG A 117 0.87 2.28 0.83
C ARG A 117 2.32 2.33 0.35
N ASP A 118 2.56 1.84 -0.86
CA ASP A 118 3.85 1.96 -1.53
C ASP A 118 3.95 3.30 -2.26
N PHE A 119 5.10 3.95 -2.15
CA PHE A 119 5.38 5.18 -2.88
C PHE A 119 5.72 4.90 -4.36
N TRP A 120 6.37 3.76 -4.59
CA TRP A 120 6.95 3.35 -5.87
C TRP A 120 6.03 2.43 -6.68
N GLU A 121 4.78 2.30 -6.25
CA GLU A 121 3.79 1.47 -6.91
C GLU A 121 3.64 1.84 -8.40
N ILE A 122 3.67 0.80 -9.24
CA ILE A 122 3.31 0.87 -10.65
C ILE A 122 2.00 0.11 -10.83
N GLY A 123 0.92 0.79 -11.14
CA GLY A 123 -0.39 0.16 -11.19
C GLY A 123 -1.42 0.93 -11.99
N ALA A 124 -2.57 0.30 -12.16
CA ALA A 124 -3.73 0.92 -12.74
C ALA A 124 -4.99 0.46 -11.99
N ARG A 125 -5.95 1.37 -11.87
CA ARG A 125 -7.26 1.08 -11.31
C ARG A 125 -8.33 1.77 -12.13
N ALA A 126 -9.42 1.08 -12.36
CA ALA A 126 -10.58 1.66 -13.02
C ALA A 126 -11.85 1.13 -12.36
N GLY A 127 -12.89 1.96 -12.33
CA GLY A 127 -14.16 1.54 -11.77
C GLY A 127 -15.32 2.40 -12.21
N TRP A 128 -16.47 1.73 -12.29
CA TRP A 128 -17.78 2.37 -12.20
C TRP A 128 -18.60 1.65 -11.12
N LEU A 129 -19.64 0.89 -11.48
CA LEU A 129 -20.33 0.00 -10.53
C LEU A 129 -19.48 -1.19 -10.05
N VAL A 130 -18.59 -1.64 -10.93
CA VAL A 130 -17.56 -2.64 -10.64
C VAL A 130 -16.22 -1.95 -10.84
N SER A 131 -15.28 -2.25 -9.96
CA SER A 131 -13.92 -1.74 -9.99
C SER A 131 -12.93 -2.88 -9.94
N CYS A 132 -11.81 -2.68 -10.61
CA CYS A 132 -10.65 -3.56 -10.51
C CYS A 132 -9.38 -2.74 -10.52
N GLY A 133 -8.39 -3.23 -9.79
CA GLY A 133 -7.06 -2.66 -9.72
C GLY A 133 -6.02 -3.76 -9.76
N ALA A 134 -4.87 -3.42 -10.33
CA ALA A 134 -3.68 -4.23 -10.26
C ALA A 134 -2.46 -3.33 -10.18
N ALA A 135 -1.50 -3.72 -9.34
CA ALA A 135 -0.23 -3.02 -9.26
C ALA A 135 0.93 -3.98 -8.99
N VAL A 136 2.13 -3.46 -9.25
CA VAL A 136 3.41 -4.08 -8.96
C VAL A 136 4.19 -3.14 -8.06
N HIS A 137 4.92 -3.71 -7.11
CA HIS A 137 5.70 -3.02 -6.09
C HIS A 137 7.20 -3.25 -6.32
N PRO A 138 7.90 -2.32 -7.01
CA PRO A 138 9.33 -2.46 -7.28
C PRO A 138 10.19 -2.58 -6.01
N VAL A 139 9.73 -2.00 -4.90
CA VAL A 139 10.43 -2.09 -3.60
C VAL A 139 10.45 -3.53 -3.10
N GLU A 140 9.34 -4.27 -3.26
CA GLU A 140 9.26 -5.68 -2.87
C GLU A 140 10.13 -6.56 -3.77
N ILE A 141 10.28 -6.21 -5.05
CA ILE A 141 11.24 -6.89 -5.93
C ILE A 141 12.68 -6.69 -5.41
N ALA A 142 13.01 -5.47 -4.99
CA ALA A 142 14.31 -5.17 -4.41
C ALA A 142 14.53 -5.93 -3.09
N ASP A 143 13.49 -6.05 -2.26
CA ASP A 143 13.54 -6.80 -1.00
C ASP A 143 13.71 -8.31 -1.24
N VAL A 144 12.98 -8.90 -2.19
CA VAL A 144 13.18 -10.30 -2.62
C VAL A 144 14.62 -10.56 -3.04
N ILE A 145 15.20 -9.67 -3.85
CA ILE A 145 16.60 -9.77 -4.31
C ILE A 145 17.57 -9.64 -3.13
N ALA A 146 17.36 -8.67 -2.26
CA ALA A 146 18.18 -8.43 -1.08
C ALA A 146 18.13 -9.63 -0.10
N GLY A 147 16.97 -10.26 0.04
CA GLY A 147 16.76 -11.43 0.87
C GLY A 147 17.56 -12.66 0.44
N PHE A 148 17.89 -12.81 -0.85
CA PHE A 148 18.84 -13.85 -1.29
C PHE A 148 20.26 -13.67 -0.73
N PHE A 149 20.59 -12.44 -0.32
CA PHE A 149 21.84 -12.09 0.35
C PHE A 149 21.66 -11.89 1.87
N PHE A 150 20.54 -12.36 2.44
CA PHE A 150 20.18 -12.21 3.86
C PHE A 150 20.04 -10.75 4.33
N LEU A 151 19.68 -9.84 3.41
CA LEU A 151 19.37 -8.45 3.71
C LEU A 151 17.85 -8.25 3.69
N ASP A 152 17.32 -7.60 4.72
CA ASP A 152 15.91 -7.22 4.87
C ASP A 152 15.81 -5.69 4.81
N ILE A 153 15.31 -5.15 3.70
CA ILE A 153 15.18 -3.70 3.48
C ILE A 153 13.84 -3.21 4.03
N MET A 154 12.81 -4.06 3.94
CA MET A 154 11.44 -3.75 4.34
C MET A 154 11.18 -3.90 5.83
N GLY A 155 12.02 -4.68 6.52
CA GLY A 155 11.93 -4.93 7.95
C GLY A 155 10.75 -5.82 8.33
N ASP A 156 10.30 -6.70 7.43
CA ASP A 156 9.08 -7.48 7.59
C ASP A 156 9.32 -8.99 7.70
N ASP A 157 10.57 -9.46 7.67
CA ASP A 157 10.94 -10.88 7.78
C ASP A 157 10.42 -11.52 9.10
N TYR A 158 9.72 -12.66 9.00
CA TYR A 158 9.28 -13.38 10.19
C TYR A 158 10.48 -13.99 10.95
N GLY A 159 10.51 -13.82 12.28
CA GLY A 159 11.50 -14.45 13.15
C GLY A 159 12.83 -13.70 13.28
N MET A 160 12.94 -12.49 12.71
CA MET A 160 13.87 -11.46 13.16
C MET A 160 13.22 -10.73 14.35
N ASP A 161 13.88 -10.62 15.50
CA ASP A 161 13.38 -9.77 16.59
C ASP A 161 13.40 -8.32 16.07
N ALA A 162 12.23 -7.66 16.07
CA ALA A 162 12.12 -6.26 15.68
C ALA A 162 13.20 -5.45 16.44
N PRO A 163 13.95 -4.55 15.78
CA PRO A 163 14.86 -3.68 16.50
C PRO A 163 14.05 -2.96 17.58
N ALA A 164 14.51 -3.08 18.84
CA ALA A 164 13.84 -2.49 19.98
C ALA A 164 13.48 -1.03 19.65
N PRO A 165 12.26 -0.56 19.97
CA PRO A 165 11.86 0.81 19.65
C PRO A 165 12.93 1.75 20.19
N ALA A 166 13.48 2.58 19.31
CA ALA A 166 14.44 3.58 19.69
C ALA A 166 13.81 4.39 20.83
N LYS A 167 14.38 4.28 22.03
CA LYS A 167 13.89 4.98 23.21
C LYS A 167 13.77 6.44 22.83
N ASP A 168 12.55 6.97 22.83
CA ASP A 168 12.29 8.39 22.62
C ASP A 168 13.20 9.18 23.56
N ALA A 169 14.18 9.85 22.97
CA ALA A 169 15.01 10.82 23.68
C ALA A 169 14.09 12.01 24.01
N LYS A 170 13.42 11.93 25.17
CA LYS A 170 12.81 13.10 25.79
C LYS A 170 13.88 14.18 25.93
N LYS A 171 13.74 15.25 25.17
CA LYS A 171 14.29 16.57 25.47
C LYS A 171 13.23 17.62 25.17
#